data_AF-A0A2V8WBY8-F1
#
_entry.id   AF-A0A2V8WBY8-F1
#
_cell.length_a   1.000
_cell.length_b   1.000
_cell.length_c   1.000
_cell.angle_alpha   90.00
_cell.angle_beta   90.00
_cell.angle_gamma   90.00
#
_symmetry.space_group_name_H-M   'P 1'
#
loop_
_entity.id
_entity.type
_entity.pdbx_description
1 polymer ?
#
loop_
_entity_poly.entity_id
_entity_poly.type
_entity_poly.pdbx_seq_one_letter_code
_entity_poly.pdbx_strand_id
1 'polypeptide(L)'
;MILGLLLGISCASDCAGYSVLTHEAIIDAAWKDSIQPLLLSRFPDATPEELLQAHAYAYGGAIIQDMGYYPFGSKFFSDLTHYVRSGDFVLALIEESKDLNEYAFALGALSHYAADTSGHELATNRAVAIMYPKLAKKYGPVVTYGEKPSAHMKVEYGFDVDQVAEGNYAPKAYHDFVGFEVSKPVLERGFAKTYSLDMASVFFSVDLAIGSYRHAVSTVIPRMTKVAWHLKKDEIQNRHPSETKTQFIYNISNSGYRKEWGHIYEKPGFFARLKAFFLRVVPKIGPFSGLAFHPPTPAVEQMYMNSFNETLDHYRALLLAQQEHRLQLPNDNLDTGALTGAATYRLADETYAKLLNKTSGKPVSDTLRRDLLSYYADLEKPFATKRNSKDWHKLIKELDTLKSTPAVGMSLPIESPHLSAFFIQEFRRSQLRDQGVEIEECPRFLGLLVIEEVTAARKGSNGFSPTIRHNPIDGFQASLLIKVEKLDWGSMLDNKSDGHAR
;
A
#
# COMPACT_ATOMS: atom_id res chain seq x y z
N MET A 1 -17.76 -2.95 36.47
CA MET A 1 -18.86 -2.90 35.48
C MET A 1 -18.92 -1.61 34.69
N ILE A 2 -18.65 -0.42 35.27
CA ILE A 2 -18.74 0.86 34.54
C ILE A 2 -17.52 1.10 33.60
N LEU A 3 -16.36 0.51 33.88
CA LEU A 3 -15.18 0.58 32.99
C LEU A 3 -15.29 -0.32 31.74
N GLY A 4 -16.17 -1.31 31.74
CA GLY A 4 -16.43 -2.20 30.60
C GLY A 4 -17.39 -1.60 29.55
N LEU A 5 -18.16 -0.57 29.93
CA LEU A 5 -19.08 0.12 29.01
C LEU A 5 -18.40 1.20 28.17
N LEU A 6 -17.27 1.75 28.62
CA LEU A 6 -16.52 2.80 27.91
C LEU A 6 -15.55 2.25 26.84
N LEU A 7 -15.25 0.95 26.87
CA LEU A 7 -14.43 0.26 25.86
C LEU A 7 -15.27 -0.51 24.82
N GLY A 8 -16.60 -0.48 24.94
CA GLY A 8 -17.54 -1.16 24.05
C GLY A 8 -18.02 -0.32 22.87
N ILE A 9 -17.42 0.84 22.61
CA ILE A 9 -17.75 1.70 21.48
C ILE A 9 -16.62 1.59 20.45
N SER A 10 -16.96 1.10 19.26
CA SER A 10 -16.13 1.07 18.04
C SER A 10 -15.06 -0.02 17.94
N CYS A 11 -15.47 -1.28 17.96
CA CYS A 11 -14.85 -2.31 17.11
C CYS A 11 -15.96 -3.04 16.35
N ALA A 12 -16.72 -2.30 15.53
CA ALA A 12 -17.38 -2.98 14.42
C ALA A 12 -16.25 -3.61 13.60
N SER A 13 -16.40 -4.89 13.26
CA SER A 13 -15.53 -5.48 12.25
C SER A 13 -15.81 -4.72 10.96
N ASP A 14 -14.92 -3.81 10.60
CA ASP A 14 -14.88 -3.25 9.26
C ASP A 14 -14.81 -4.45 8.32
N CYS A 15 -15.90 -4.65 7.58
CA CYS A 15 -15.88 -5.53 6.42
C CYS A 15 -14.74 -5.00 5.57
N ALA A 16 -13.75 -5.83 5.23
CA ALA A 16 -12.74 -5.42 4.26
C ALA A 16 -13.48 -4.85 3.05
N GLY A 17 -13.07 -3.66 2.61
CA GLY A 17 -13.68 -2.95 1.50
C GLY A 17 -13.69 -3.78 0.23
N TYR A 18 -14.42 -3.32 -0.77
CA TYR A 18 -14.48 -3.96 -2.07
C TYR A 18 -13.14 -4.31 -2.69
N SER A 19 -13.20 -5.32 -3.56
CA SER A 19 -12.57 -5.40 -4.89
C SER A 19 -11.11 -5.27 -5.03
N VAL A 20 -10.39 -5.59 -3.96
CA VAL A 20 -9.00 -6.03 -4.06
C VAL A 20 -8.81 -6.96 -5.28
N LEU A 21 -9.71 -7.94 -5.48
CA LEU A 21 -9.63 -8.86 -6.62
C LEU A 21 -10.04 -8.25 -7.96
N THR A 22 -11.07 -7.39 -8.05
CA THR A 22 -11.37 -6.70 -9.32
C THR A 22 -10.23 -5.77 -9.73
N HIS A 23 -9.65 -5.02 -8.79
CA HIS A 23 -8.50 -4.14 -9.06
C HIS A 23 -7.33 -4.94 -9.62
N GLU A 24 -7.00 -6.08 -9.00
CA GLU A 24 -5.97 -6.98 -9.51
C GLU A 24 -6.34 -7.57 -10.88
N ALA A 25 -7.60 -7.95 -11.10
CA ALA A 25 -8.08 -8.48 -12.39
C ALA A 25 -7.99 -7.46 -13.53
N ILE A 26 -8.17 -6.16 -13.25
CA ILE A 26 -7.96 -5.10 -14.25
C ILE A 26 -6.49 -5.00 -14.64
N ILE A 27 -5.57 -5.13 -13.66
CA ILE A 27 -4.13 -5.18 -13.94
C ILE A 27 -3.81 -6.37 -14.82
N ASP A 28 -4.29 -7.57 -14.48
CA ASP A 28 -4.12 -8.78 -15.29
C ASP A 28 -4.60 -8.59 -16.74
N ALA A 29 -5.81 -8.05 -16.90
CA ALA A 29 -6.44 -7.84 -18.21
C ALA A 29 -5.74 -6.77 -19.06
N ALA A 30 -5.04 -5.83 -18.43
CA ALA A 30 -4.26 -4.79 -19.11
C ALA A 30 -2.76 -5.13 -19.23
N TRP A 31 -2.28 -6.18 -18.56
CA TRP A 31 -0.84 -6.41 -18.37
C TRP A 31 -0.09 -6.54 -19.68
N LYS A 32 -0.48 -7.52 -20.51
CA LYS A 32 0.26 -7.88 -21.72
C LYS A 32 0.18 -6.81 -22.82
N ASP A 33 -0.99 -6.23 -23.01
CA ASP A 33 -1.26 -5.36 -24.16
C ASP A 33 -1.04 -3.87 -23.85
N SER A 34 -0.91 -3.47 -22.59
CA SER A 34 -0.86 -2.05 -22.22
C SER A 34 0.20 -1.72 -21.17
N ILE A 35 0.23 -2.42 -20.03
CA ILE A 35 1.18 -2.10 -18.94
C ILE A 35 2.61 -2.52 -19.30
N GLN A 36 2.82 -3.79 -19.65
CA GLN A 36 4.14 -4.34 -19.96
C GLN A 36 4.84 -3.58 -21.12
N PRO A 37 4.18 -3.23 -22.23
CA PRO A 37 4.77 -2.40 -23.28
C PRO A 37 5.20 -1.01 -22.76
N LEU A 38 4.41 -0.39 -21.89
CA LEU A 38 4.71 0.93 -21.34
C LEU A 38 5.91 0.87 -20.37
N LEU A 39 6.02 -0.20 -19.58
CA LEU A 39 7.18 -0.46 -18.73
C LEU A 39 8.45 -0.64 -19.59
N LEU A 40 8.39 -1.48 -20.62
CA LEU A 40 9.51 -1.74 -21.54
C LEU A 40 9.90 -0.51 -22.36
N SER A 41 8.95 0.39 -22.66
CA SER A 41 9.27 1.65 -23.34
C SER A 41 10.14 2.57 -22.48
N ARG A 42 10.04 2.50 -21.15
CA ARG A 42 10.85 3.32 -20.22
C ARG A 42 12.08 2.57 -19.72
N PHE A 43 11.99 1.25 -19.59
CA PHE A 43 13.01 0.35 -19.08
C PHE A 43 13.24 -0.80 -20.07
N PRO A 44 13.92 -0.54 -21.21
CA PRO A 44 14.03 -1.50 -22.31
C PRO A 44 14.83 -2.76 -21.99
N ASP A 45 15.69 -2.69 -20.97
CA ASP A 45 16.55 -3.80 -20.55
C ASP A 45 15.92 -4.69 -19.48
N ALA A 46 14.66 -4.41 -19.07
CA ALA A 46 13.98 -5.15 -18.00
C ALA A 46 13.82 -6.65 -18.36
N THR A 47 14.28 -7.53 -17.47
CA THR A 47 14.19 -8.99 -17.70
C THR A 47 12.77 -9.50 -17.43
N PRO A 48 12.41 -10.71 -17.92
CA PRO A 48 11.14 -11.34 -17.57
C PRO A 48 10.89 -11.47 -16.06
N GLU A 49 11.94 -11.73 -15.27
CA GLU A 49 11.87 -11.83 -13.81
C GLU A 49 11.62 -10.46 -13.16
N GLU A 50 12.26 -9.40 -13.65
CA GLU A 50 12.02 -8.04 -13.18
C GLU A 50 10.62 -7.56 -13.54
N LEU A 51 10.10 -7.92 -14.72
CA LEU A 51 8.71 -7.66 -15.10
C LEU A 51 7.72 -8.44 -14.24
N LEU A 52 8.05 -9.68 -13.85
CA LEU A 52 7.24 -10.46 -12.90
C LEU A 52 7.18 -9.76 -11.55
N GLN A 53 8.30 -9.24 -11.06
CA GLN A 53 8.36 -8.46 -9.81
C GLN A 53 7.57 -7.15 -9.93
N ALA A 54 7.71 -6.44 -11.05
CA ALA A 54 6.98 -5.21 -11.33
C ALA A 54 5.46 -5.44 -11.34
N HIS A 55 5.00 -6.63 -11.74
CA HIS A 55 3.58 -6.98 -11.70
C HIS A 55 3.01 -6.96 -10.28
N ALA A 56 3.75 -7.48 -9.29
CA ALA A 56 3.35 -7.42 -7.89
C ALA A 56 3.25 -5.97 -7.37
N TYR A 57 4.10 -5.06 -7.88
CA TYR A 57 4.01 -3.63 -7.58
C TYR A 57 2.80 -2.97 -8.25
N ALA A 58 2.45 -3.35 -9.48
CA ALA A 58 1.24 -2.88 -10.13
C ALA A 58 -0.02 -3.31 -9.36
N TYR A 59 -0.08 -4.53 -8.84
CA TYR A 59 -1.14 -4.94 -7.92
C TYR A 59 -1.19 -4.07 -6.67
N GLY A 60 -0.04 -3.82 -6.03
CA GLY A 60 0.00 -3.01 -4.82
C GLY A 60 -0.44 -1.57 -5.06
N GLY A 61 -0.14 -1.04 -6.25
CA GLY A 61 -0.63 0.26 -6.71
C GLY A 61 -2.14 0.27 -6.95
N ALA A 62 -2.69 -0.79 -7.55
CA ALA A 62 -4.12 -0.89 -7.88
C ALA A 62 -5.05 -0.88 -6.66
N ILE A 63 -4.49 -1.05 -5.47
CA ILE A 63 -5.22 -1.09 -4.21
C ILE A 63 -4.64 -0.13 -3.16
N ILE A 64 -3.70 0.76 -3.52
CA ILE A 64 -2.98 1.54 -2.50
C ILE A 64 -3.89 2.58 -1.82
N GLN A 65 -4.78 3.22 -2.59
CA GLN A 65 -5.67 4.26 -2.09
C GLN A 65 -6.58 3.74 -0.95
N ASP A 66 -6.91 2.45 -0.95
CA ASP A 66 -7.73 1.81 0.09
C ASP A 66 -6.99 1.43 1.36
N MET A 67 -5.65 1.47 1.36
CA MET A 67 -4.84 1.03 2.50
C MET A 67 -5.26 1.67 3.84
N GLY A 68 -5.75 2.91 3.79
CA GLY A 68 -6.19 3.64 4.98
C GLY A 68 -7.48 3.13 5.63
N TYR A 69 -8.28 2.35 4.92
CA TYR A 69 -9.51 1.71 5.43
C TYR A 69 -9.25 0.34 6.08
N TYR A 70 -8.01 -0.17 6.02
CA TYR A 70 -7.61 -1.41 6.68
C TYR A 70 -7.09 -1.18 8.11
N PRO A 71 -7.01 -2.24 8.96
CA PRO A 71 -6.55 -2.11 10.34
C PRO A 71 -5.19 -1.40 10.44
N PHE A 72 -5.04 -0.50 11.40
CA PHE A 72 -3.84 0.36 11.58
C PHE A 72 -3.53 1.33 10.43
N GLY A 73 -4.37 1.37 9.40
CA GLY A 73 -4.35 2.38 8.36
C GLY A 73 -4.80 3.76 8.86
N SER A 74 -4.82 4.72 7.95
CA SER A 74 -5.34 6.07 8.19
C SER A 74 -6.49 6.36 7.26
N LYS A 75 -7.73 6.39 7.79
CA LYS A 75 -8.91 6.79 7.01
C LYS A 75 -8.70 8.11 6.27
N PHE A 76 -7.95 9.04 6.87
CA PHE A 76 -7.64 10.32 6.26
C PHE A 76 -6.74 10.20 5.02
N PHE A 77 -5.83 9.24 4.98
CA PHE A 77 -5.05 8.97 3.77
C PHE A 77 -5.97 8.52 2.63
N SER A 78 -6.83 7.53 2.88
CA SER A 78 -7.76 7.05 1.86
C SER A 78 -8.75 8.13 1.45
N ASP A 79 -9.30 8.89 2.40
CA ASP A 79 -10.21 9.99 2.08
C ASP A 79 -9.53 11.08 1.23
N LEU A 80 -8.24 11.37 1.46
CA LEU A 80 -7.47 12.27 0.60
C LEU A 80 -7.40 11.70 -0.81
N THR A 81 -6.86 10.50 -0.96
CA THR A 81 -6.62 9.90 -2.28
C THR A 81 -7.90 9.61 -3.07
N HIS A 82 -9.05 9.52 -2.41
CA HIS A 82 -10.36 9.33 -3.06
C HIS A 82 -11.09 10.62 -3.38
N TYR A 83 -10.97 11.67 -2.55
CA TYR A 83 -11.89 12.81 -2.61
C TYR A 83 -11.22 14.18 -2.78
N VAL A 84 -9.90 14.26 -2.59
CA VAL A 84 -9.18 15.52 -2.57
C VAL A 84 -7.90 15.36 -3.38
N ARG A 85 -7.82 16.00 -4.55
CA ARG A 85 -6.60 15.93 -5.39
C ARG A 85 -6.22 14.49 -5.80
N SER A 86 -7.24 13.65 -6.07
CA SER A 86 -7.10 12.22 -6.44
C SER A 86 -6.26 12.01 -7.70
N GLY A 87 -6.55 12.76 -8.77
CA GLY A 87 -5.80 12.74 -10.02
C GLY A 87 -4.37 13.26 -9.85
N ASP A 88 -4.21 14.38 -9.14
CA ASP A 88 -2.90 14.95 -8.82
C ASP A 88 -2.01 13.97 -8.04
N PHE A 89 -2.59 13.17 -7.14
CA PHE A 89 -1.85 12.14 -6.40
C PHE A 89 -1.28 11.06 -7.33
N VAL A 90 -2.07 10.55 -8.26
CA VAL A 90 -1.62 9.55 -9.24
C VAL A 90 -0.55 10.15 -10.17
N LEU A 91 -0.76 11.37 -10.67
CA LEU A 91 0.23 12.09 -11.48
C LEU A 91 1.55 12.26 -10.72
N ALA A 92 1.50 12.60 -9.43
CA ALA A 92 2.69 12.73 -8.59
C ALA A 92 3.43 11.40 -8.42
N LEU A 93 2.73 10.27 -8.26
CA LEU A 93 3.38 8.95 -8.22
C LEU A 93 4.09 8.61 -9.54
N ILE A 94 3.45 8.91 -10.67
CA ILE A 94 4.03 8.69 -12.00
C ILE A 94 5.28 9.55 -12.18
N GLU A 95 5.20 10.84 -11.86
CA GLU A 95 6.31 11.79 -12.01
C GLU A 95 7.48 11.47 -11.08
N GLU A 96 7.19 11.07 -9.84
CA GLU A 96 8.22 10.78 -8.83
C GLU A 96 8.84 9.38 -8.98
N SER A 97 8.32 8.52 -9.85
CA SER A 97 8.85 7.17 -10.07
C SER A 97 10.24 7.18 -10.72
N LYS A 98 11.19 6.44 -10.14
CA LYS A 98 12.60 6.43 -10.54
C LYS A 98 13.06 5.10 -11.14
N ASP A 99 12.37 4.01 -10.82
CA ASP A 99 12.70 2.66 -11.28
C ASP A 99 11.47 1.90 -11.80
N LEU A 100 11.71 0.69 -12.33
CA LEU A 100 10.68 -0.17 -12.91
C LEU A 100 9.53 -0.46 -11.94
N ASN A 101 9.84 -0.73 -10.67
CA ASN A 101 8.87 -1.12 -9.66
C ASN A 101 8.06 0.08 -9.18
N GLU A 102 8.72 1.22 -8.96
CA GLU A 102 8.03 2.48 -8.64
C GLU A 102 7.10 2.90 -9.79
N TYR A 103 7.51 2.73 -11.05
CA TYR A 103 6.68 3.07 -12.19
C TYR A 103 5.49 2.10 -12.33
N ALA A 104 5.72 0.79 -12.20
CA ALA A 104 4.65 -0.20 -12.21
C ALA A 104 3.64 0.04 -11.07
N PHE A 105 4.11 0.38 -9.87
CA PHE A 105 3.26 0.79 -8.74
C PHE A 105 2.42 2.02 -9.07
N ALA A 106 3.01 3.04 -9.69
CA ALA A 106 2.27 4.24 -10.09
C ALA A 106 1.21 3.95 -11.17
N LEU A 107 1.51 3.09 -12.15
CA LEU A 107 0.52 2.62 -13.13
C LEU A 107 -0.59 1.79 -12.49
N GLY A 108 -0.26 1.01 -11.45
CA GLY A 108 -1.25 0.39 -10.57
C GLY A 108 -2.20 1.42 -9.96
N ALA A 109 -1.68 2.48 -9.34
CA ALA A 109 -2.50 3.54 -8.75
C ALA A 109 -3.38 4.27 -9.79
N LEU A 110 -2.93 4.36 -11.04
CA LEU A 110 -3.74 4.83 -12.17
C LEU A 110 -4.90 3.88 -12.50
N SER A 111 -4.68 2.57 -12.41
CA SER A 111 -5.75 1.57 -12.53
C SER A 111 -6.81 1.74 -11.45
N HIS A 112 -6.40 1.99 -10.20
CA HIS A 112 -7.35 2.24 -9.11
C HIS A 112 -8.21 3.48 -9.40
N TYR A 113 -7.58 4.58 -9.84
CA TYR A 113 -8.32 5.79 -10.24
C TYR A 113 -9.36 5.51 -11.32
N ALA A 114 -9.00 4.78 -12.37
CA ALA A 114 -9.93 4.42 -13.45
C ALA A 114 -11.07 3.50 -12.97
N ALA A 115 -10.73 2.56 -12.10
CA ALA A 115 -11.65 1.57 -11.56
C ALA A 115 -12.69 2.19 -10.64
N ASP A 116 -12.29 3.05 -9.71
CA ASP A 116 -13.24 3.64 -8.78
C ASP A 116 -14.11 4.69 -9.48
N THR A 117 -13.52 5.52 -10.35
CA THR A 117 -14.30 6.52 -11.08
C THR A 117 -15.40 5.88 -11.93
N SER A 118 -15.09 4.81 -12.66
CA SER A 118 -16.06 4.17 -13.56
C SER A 118 -16.93 3.14 -12.81
N GLY A 119 -16.31 2.29 -11.99
CA GLY A 119 -16.95 1.17 -11.31
C GLY A 119 -17.98 1.61 -10.26
N HIS A 120 -17.71 2.66 -9.48
CA HIS A 120 -18.68 3.12 -8.49
C HIS A 120 -19.91 3.72 -9.16
N GLU A 121 -19.73 4.60 -10.14
CA GLU A 121 -20.84 5.27 -10.84
C GLU A 121 -21.71 4.28 -11.62
N LEU A 122 -21.06 3.37 -12.38
CA LEU A 122 -21.73 2.49 -13.32
C LEU A 122 -22.29 1.22 -12.66
N ALA A 123 -21.63 0.71 -11.61
CA ALA A 123 -22.04 -0.51 -10.93
C ALA A 123 -22.35 -0.29 -9.46
N THR A 124 -21.36 -0.04 -8.60
CA THR A 124 -21.54 -0.22 -7.16
C THR A 124 -22.66 0.66 -6.59
N ASN A 125 -22.68 1.96 -6.91
CA ASN A 125 -23.69 2.89 -6.38
C ASN A 125 -25.11 2.51 -6.79
N ARG A 126 -25.28 2.00 -8.02
CA ARG A 126 -26.57 1.56 -8.56
C ARG A 126 -26.97 0.20 -8.01
N ALA A 127 -26.01 -0.71 -7.88
CA ALA A 127 -26.19 -2.03 -7.29
C ALA A 127 -26.63 -1.92 -5.82
N VAL A 128 -26.07 -0.99 -5.04
CA VAL A 128 -26.55 -0.69 -3.68
C VAL A 128 -28.02 -0.29 -3.68
N ALA A 129 -28.44 0.59 -4.60
CA ALA A 129 -29.84 1.00 -4.70
C ALA A 129 -30.75 -0.19 -5.04
N ILE A 130 -30.35 -1.02 -6.03
CA ILE A 130 -31.12 -2.19 -6.49
C ILE A 130 -31.23 -3.24 -5.38
N MET A 131 -30.12 -3.58 -4.73
CA MET A 131 -30.03 -4.65 -3.73
C MET A 131 -30.63 -4.24 -2.37
N TYR A 132 -30.75 -2.95 -2.10
CA TYR A 132 -31.30 -2.43 -0.85
C TYR A 132 -32.42 -1.40 -1.08
N PRO A 133 -33.67 -1.82 -1.37
CA PRO A 133 -34.78 -0.93 -1.72
C PRO A 133 -35.09 0.17 -0.70
N LYS A 134 -34.81 -0.07 0.60
CA LYS A 134 -34.95 0.95 1.65
C LYS A 134 -33.95 2.10 1.50
N LEU A 135 -32.73 1.81 1.04
CA LEU A 135 -31.72 2.82 0.74
C LEU A 135 -32.11 3.58 -0.53
N ALA A 136 -32.58 2.87 -1.56
CA ALA A 136 -33.09 3.52 -2.78
C ALA A 136 -34.26 4.48 -2.50
N LYS A 137 -35.18 4.09 -1.61
CA LYS A 137 -36.28 4.98 -1.18
C LYS A 137 -35.78 6.25 -0.47
N LYS A 138 -34.62 6.17 0.21
CA LYS A 138 -34.08 7.28 1.00
C LYS A 138 -33.20 8.22 0.17
N TYR A 139 -32.34 7.67 -0.67
CA TYR A 139 -31.27 8.40 -1.36
C TYR A 139 -31.46 8.46 -2.88
N GLY A 140 -32.32 7.61 -3.45
CA GLY A 140 -32.60 7.56 -4.89
C GLY A 140 -31.94 6.36 -5.58
N PRO A 141 -31.84 6.38 -6.93
CA PRO A 141 -31.37 5.25 -7.72
C PRO A 141 -29.84 5.05 -7.68
N VAL A 142 -29.12 5.97 -7.06
CA VAL A 142 -27.67 5.94 -6.86
C VAL A 142 -27.46 6.15 -5.37
N VAL A 143 -26.79 5.21 -4.70
CA VAL A 143 -26.48 5.29 -3.28
C VAL A 143 -24.96 5.24 -3.14
N THR A 144 -24.34 6.34 -2.72
CA THR A 144 -22.88 6.44 -2.71
C THR A 144 -22.27 5.90 -1.41
N TYR A 145 -20.96 5.61 -1.41
CA TYR A 145 -20.22 5.27 -0.20
C TYR A 145 -20.44 6.30 0.92
N GLY A 146 -20.39 7.60 0.57
CA GLY A 146 -20.62 8.70 1.50
C GLY A 146 -21.96 8.66 2.25
N GLU A 147 -22.97 8.00 1.67
CA GLU A 147 -24.32 7.85 2.22
C GLU A 147 -24.50 6.56 3.03
N LYS A 148 -23.91 5.45 2.57
CA LYS A 148 -23.98 4.16 3.27
C LYS A 148 -22.77 3.24 3.02
N PRO A 149 -21.63 3.46 3.71
CA PRO A 149 -20.39 2.69 3.54
C PRO A 149 -20.59 1.17 3.68
N SER A 150 -21.35 0.76 4.71
CA SER A 150 -21.58 -0.65 4.99
C SER A 150 -22.36 -1.42 3.92
N ALA A 151 -23.17 -0.72 3.11
CA ALA A 151 -23.94 -1.35 2.05
C ALA A 151 -23.11 -1.46 0.78
N HIS A 152 -22.30 -0.42 0.51
CA HIS A 152 -21.20 -0.41 -0.45
C HIS A 152 -20.36 -1.67 -0.25
N MET A 153 -19.64 -1.77 0.87
CA MET A 153 -18.73 -2.89 1.16
C MET A 153 -19.34 -4.30 1.05
N LYS A 154 -20.67 -4.44 1.16
CA LYS A 154 -21.37 -5.73 1.00
C LYS A 154 -21.66 -6.08 -0.45
N VAL A 155 -22.17 -5.13 -1.24
CA VAL A 155 -22.42 -5.29 -2.69
C VAL A 155 -21.11 -5.66 -3.35
N GLU A 156 -20.14 -4.86 -2.99
CA GLU A 156 -18.76 -4.97 -3.30
C GLU A 156 -18.20 -6.38 -3.02
N TYR A 157 -18.13 -6.78 -1.75
CA TYR A 157 -17.71 -8.15 -1.41
C TYR A 157 -18.49 -9.24 -2.18
N GLY A 158 -19.77 -9.01 -2.47
CA GLY A 158 -20.61 -9.91 -3.26
C GLY A 158 -20.13 -10.10 -4.70
N PHE A 159 -19.70 -9.03 -5.38
CA PHE A 159 -19.16 -9.11 -6.73
C PHE A 159 -17.86 -9.92 -6.77
N ASP A 160 -16.92 -9.71 -5.85
CA ASP A 160 -15.68 -10.50 -5.82
C ASP A 160 -15.96 -11.99 -5.60
N VAL A 161 -16.85 -12.31 -4.66
CA VAL A 161 -17.26 -13.70 -4.39
C VAL A 161 -17.87 -14.33 -5.64
N ASP A 162 -18.69 -13.58 -6.36
CA ASP A 162 -19.36 -14.03 -7.57
C ASP A 162 -18.35 -14.36 -8.67
N GLN A 163 -17.40 -13.46 -8.93
CA GLN A 163 -16.37 -13.66 -9.95
C GLN A 163 -15.34 -14.74 -9.59
N VAL A 164 -15.03 -14.91 -8.30
CA VAL A 164 -14.27 -16.08 -7.83
C VAL A 164 -15.04 -17.37 -8.10
N ALA A 165 -16.35 -17.40 -7.88
CA ALA A 165 -17.18 -18.57 -8.18
C ALA A 165 -17.27 -18.86 -9.69
N GLU A 166 -17.26 -17.80 -10.51
CA GLU A 166 -17.29 -17.90 -11.97
C GLU A 166 -15.99 -18.48 -12.55
N GLY A 167 -14.88 -18.41 -11.81
CA GLY A 167 -13.54 -18.75 -12.29
C GLY A 167 -12.90 -17.64 -13.14
N ASN A 168 -13.51 -16.45 -13.18
CA ASN A 168 -13.03 -15.33 -14.00
C ASN A 168 -11.79 -14.67 -13.39
N TYR A 169 -11.64 -14.73 -12.06
CA TYR A 169 -10.40 -14.35 -11.40
C TYR A 169 -9.48 -15.55 -11.38
N ALA A 170 -8.23 -15.37 -11.76
CA ALA A 170 -7.23 -16.43 -11.72
C ALA A 170 -6.64 -16.53 -10.29
N PRO A 171 -7.14 -17.42 -9.40
CA PRO A 171 -6.60 -17.52 -8.05
C PRO A 171 -5.18 -18.09 -8.12
N LYS A 172 -4.90 -18.87 -9.17
CA LYS A 172 -3.57 -19.37 -9.50
C LYS A 172 -2.61 -18.26 -9.92
N ALA A 173 -3.06 -17.20 -10.60
CA ALA A 173 -2.21 -16.05 -10.88
C ALA A 173 -1.80 -15.37 -9.56
N TYR A 174 -2.76 -15.06 -8.69
CA TYR A 174 -2.47 -14.51 -7.35
C TYR A 174 -1.54 -15.40 -6.49
N HIS A 175 -1.53 -16.72 -6.72
CA HIS A 175 -0.62 -17.67 -6.07
C HIS A 175 0.72 -17.90 -6.79
N ASP A 176 0.76 -17.73 -8.11
CA ASP A 176 1.98 -17.79 -8.94
C ASP A 176 2.75 -16.45 -8.83
N PHE A 177 2.04 -15.36 -8.48
CA PHE A 177 2.59 -14.06 -8.10
C PHE A 177 2.84 -13.98 -6.59
N VAL A 178 3.89 -13.25 -6.23
CA VAL A 178 4.31 -12.94 -4.86
C VAL A 178 3.32 -11.94 -4.24
N GLY A 179 2.02 -12.25 -4.17
CA GLY A 179 1.00 -11.32 -3.65
C GLY A 179 1.14 -9.92 -4.27
N PHE A 180 0.96 -8.86 -3.45
CA PHE A 180 1.21 -7.48 -3.88
C PHE A 180 2.36 -6.83 -3.09
N GLU A 181 3.05 -5.90 -3.75
CA GLU A 181 4.15 -5.12 -3.21
C GLU A 181 3.84 -3.62 -3.17
N VAL A 182 4.18 -2.97 -2.05
CA VAL A 182 4.01 -1.51 -1.89
C VAL A 182 5.36 -0.83 -2.05
N SER A 183 5.46 0.06 -3.05
CA SER A 183 6.64 0.90 -3.22
C SER A 183 6.57 2.13 -2.30
N LYS A 184 7.02 1.96 -1.06
CA LYS A 184 6.98 3.00 -0.02
C LYS A 184 7.70 4.30 -0.42
N PRO A 185 8.90 4.28 -1.04
CA PRO A 185 9.62 5.52 -1.33
C PRO A 185 8.86 6.45 -2.30
N VAL A 186 8.31 5.94 -3.40
CA VAL A 186 7.50 6.77 -4.33
C VAL A 186 6.18 7.20 -3.70
N LEU A 187 5.57 6.34 -2.87
CA LEU A 187 4.35 6.66 -2.15
C LEU A 187 4.55 7.87 -1.21
N GLU A 188 5.65 7.89 -0.45
CA GLU A 188 5.98 9.00 0.45
C GLU A 188 6.25 10.31 -0.32
N ARG A 189 7.02 10.24 -1.43
CA ARG A 189 7.31 11.41 -2.26
C ARG A 189 6.05 11.97 -2.94
N GLY A 190 5.25 11.11 -3.57
CA GLY A 190 4.02 11.50 -4.23
C GLY A 190 2.99 12.08 -3.26
N PHE A 191 2.86 11.50 -2.07
CA PHE A 191 1.99 12.01 -1.02
C PHE A 191 2.43 13.40 -0.53
N ALA A 192 3.72 13.57 -0.24
CA ALA A 192 4.27 14.86 0.19
C ALA A 192 4.13 15.93 -0.90
N LYS A 193 4.41 15.59 -2.16
CA LYS A 193 4.27 16.50 -3.30
C LYS A 193 2.83 16.97 -3.50
N THR A 194 1.86 16.07 -3.31
CA THR A 194 0.43 16.36 -3.52
C THR A 194 -0.17 17.17 -2.37
N TYR A 195 0.12 16.79 -1.14
CA TYR A 195 -0.60 17.28 0.05
C TYR A 195 0.23 18.18 0.97
N SER A 196 1.52 18.41 0.67
CA SER A 196 2.45 19.11 1.56
C SER A 196 2.45 18.52 2.99
N LEU A 197 2.28 17.21 3.09
CA LEU A 197 2.23 16.46 4.34
C LEU A 197 3.16 15.25 4.25
N ASP A 198 3.92 15.00 5.31
CA ASP A 198 4.63 13.74 5.46
C ASP A 198 3.64 12.62 5.82
N MET A 199 3.83 11.41 5.28
CA MET A 199 2.99 10.25 5.64
C MET A 199 3.00 9.97 7.15
N ALA A 200 4.14 10.19 7.82
CA ALA A 200 4.26 10.06 9.28
C ALA A 200 3.37 11.04 10.07
N SER A 201 2.88 12.12 9.45
CA SER A 201 1.91 13.03 10.07
C SER A 201 0.46 12.53 9.98
N VAL A 202 0.22 11.47 9.21
CA VAL A 202 -1.11 10.90 8.90
C VAL A 202 -1.25 9.48 9.41
N PHE A 203 -0.17 8.70 9.42
CA PHE A 203 -0.10 7.34 9.92
C PHE A 203 0.60 7.28 11.28
N PHE A 204 0.15 6.36 12.14
CA PHE A 204 0.91 6.01 13.34
C PHE A 204 2.23 5.31 12.98
N SER A 205 2.17 4.38 12.04
CA SER A 205 3.35 3.72 11.44
C SER A 205 2.97 3.26 10.04
N VAL A 206 3.71 3.73 9.03
CA VAL A 206 3.49 3.35 7.62
C VAL A 206 3.78 1.87 7.43
N ASP A 207 4.85 1.35 8.03
CA ASP A 207 5.23 -0.07 7.90
C ASP A 207 4.22 -0.99 8.57
N LEU A 208 3.69 -0.60 9.74
CA LEU A 208 2.62 -1.36 10.40
C LEU A 208 1.35 -1.37 9.53
N ALA A 209 0.99 -0.23 8.94
CA ALA A 209 -0.18 -0.12 8.06
C ALA A 209 -0.03 -0.98 6.80
N ILE A 210 1.13 -0.96 6.15
CA ILE A 210 1.41 -1.81 4.99
C ILE A 210 1.38 -3.30 5.40
N GLY A 211 2.00 -3.66 6.52
CA GLY A 211 2.04 -5.03 7.01
C GLY A 211 0.67 -5.59 7.40
N SER A 212 -0.16 -4.79 8.08
CA SER A 212 -1.53 -5.16 8.41
C SER A 212 -2.42 -5.20 7.19
N TYR A 213 -2.17 -4.33 6.21
CA TYR A 213 -2.88 -4.33 4.94
C TYR A 213 -2.65 -5.62 4.16
N ARG A 214 -1.38 -6.00 3.93
CA ARG A 214 -1.02 -7.29 3.32
C ARG A 214 -1.61 -8.47 4.08
N HIS A 215 -1.57 -8.43 5.41
CA HIS A 215 -2.17 -9.48 6.22
C HIS A 215 -3.69 -9.55 6.04
N ALA A 216 -4.39 -8.41 6.01
CA ALA A 216 -5.82 -8.38 5.83
C ALA A 216 -6.21 -8.95 4.47
N VAL A 217 -5.62 -8.46 3.38
CA VAL A 217 -5.86 -8.93 2.01
C VAL A 217 -5.59 -10.43 1.87
N SER A 218 -4.44 -10.91 2.34
CA SER A 218 -4.10 -12.35 2.27
C SER A 218 -5.07 -13.24 3.05
N THR A 219 -5.82 -12.71 4.02
CA THR A 219 -6.86 -13.46 4.74
C THR A 219 -8.25 -13.36 4.13
N VAL A 220 -8.52 -12.32 3.32
CA VAL A 220 -9.79 -12.09 2.65
C VAL A 220 -9.98 -13.10 1.53
N ILE A 221 -8.96 -13.33 0.71
CA ILE A 221 -9.02 -14.18 -0.48
C ILE A 221 -9.43 -15.62 -0.13
N PRO A 222 -8.81 -16.33 0.84
CA PRO A 222 -9.24 -17.68 1.19
C PRO A 222 -10.62 -17.75 1.87
N ARG A 223 -11.12 -16.63 2.40
CA ARG A 223 -12.50 -16.56 2.92
C ARG A 223 -13.48 -16.42 1.76
N MET A 224 -13.18 -15.56 0.77
CA MET A 224 -13.99 -15.41 -0.43
C MET A 224 -14.11 -16.73 -1.20
N THR A 225 -13.02 -17.46 -1.44
CA THR A 225 -13.08 -18.77 -2.12
C THR A 225 -13.91 -19.81 -1.35
N LYS A 226 -13.84 -19.81 -0.01
CA LYS A 226 -14.71 -20.67 0.82
C LYS A 226 -16.18 -20.32 0.68
N VAL A 227 -16.50 -19.02 0.65
CA VAL A 227 -17.87 -18.52 0.49
C VAL A 227 -18.39 -18.82 -0.91
N ALA A 228 -17.61 -18.56 -1.95
CA ALA A 228 -17.91 -18.88 -3.35
C ALA A 228 -18.23 -20.37 -3.52
N TRP A 229 -17.36 -21.26 -3.01
CA TRP A 229 -17.60 -22.71 -3.03
C TRP A 229 -18.87 -23.10 -2.28
N HIS A 230 -19.19 -22.44 -1.17
CA HIS A 230 -20.37 -22.75 -0.39
C HIS A 230 -21.67 -22.35 -1.11
N LEU A 231 -21.67 -21.19 -1.78
CA LEU A 231 -22.86 -20.62 -2.41
C LEU A 231 -23.11 -21.18 -3.82
N LYS A 232 -22.06 -21.44 -4.60
CA LYS A 232 -22.13 -21.75 -6.03
C LYS A 232 -21.44 -23.07 -6.40
N LYS A 233 -21.39 -24.04 -5.48
CA LYS A 233 -20.71 -25.34 -5.67
C LYS A 233 -21.10 -26.01 -6.98
N ASP A 234 -22.40 -26.12 -7.26
CA ASP A 234 -22.89 -26.86 -8.41
C ASP A 234 -22.53 -26.15 -9.72
N GLU A 235 -22.58 -24.81 -9.74
CA GLU A 235 -22.10 -24.00 -10.88
C GLU A 235 -20.60 -24.20 -11.13
N ILE A 236 -19.77 -24.15 -10.06
CA ILE A 236 -18.33 -24.39 -10.12
C ILE A 236 -18.02 -25.79 -10.65
N GLN A 237 -18.71 -26.81 -10.15
CA GLN A 237 -18.49 -28.21 -10.55
C GLN A 237 -19.00 -28.50 -11.96
N ASN A 238 -20.05 -27.82 -12.42
CA ASN A 238 -20.52 -27.92 -13.80
C ASN A 238 -19.53 -27.30 -14.79
N ARG A 239 -18.86 -26.20 -14.41
CA ARG A 239 -17.86 -25.51 -15.24
C ARG A 239 -16.50 -26.22 -15.23
N HIS A 240 -16.08 -26.73 -14.07
CA HIS A 240 -14.82 -27.43 -13.87
C HIS A 240 -15.05 -28.80 -13.18
N PRO A 241 -15.40 -29.86 -13.93
CA PRO A 241 -15.80 -31.15 -13.36
C PRO A 241 -14.71 -31.85 -12.53
N SER A 242 -13.44 -31.51 -12.76
CA SER A 242 -12.28 -32.04 -12.03
C SER A 242 -11.88 -31.23 -10.80
N GLU A 243 -12.49 -30.05 -10.58
CA GLU A 243 -12.10 -29.14 -9.50
C GLU A 243 -12.60 -29.66 -8.14
N THR A 244 -11.67 -29.97 -7.24
CA THR A 244 -12.02 -30.36 -5.87
C THR A 244 -12.08 -29.13 -4.96
N LYS A 245 -12.87 -29.22 -3.89
CA LYS A 245 -12.95 -28.17 -2.85
C LYS A 245 -11.57 -27.70 -2.37
N THR A 246 -10.61 -28.61 -2.23
CA THR A 246 -9.25 -28.30 -1.74
C THR A 246 -8.40 -27.58 -2.79
N GLN A 247 -8.61 -27.86 -4.07
CA GLN A 247 -7.94 -27.17 -5.18
C GLN A 247 -8.53 -25.77 -5.37
N PHE A 248 -9.86 -25.63 -5.35
CA PHE A 248 -10.54 -24.34 -5.44
C PHE A 248 -10.25 -23.40 -4.26
N ILE A 249 -10.12 -23.96 -3.05
CA ILE A 249 -9.84 -23.19 -1.83
C ILE A 249 -8.32 -23.02 -1.59
N TYR A 250 -7.44 -23.53 -2.46
CA TYR A 250 -6.01 -23.64 -2.18
C TYR A 250 -5.46 -22.36 -1.55
N ASN A 251 -4.85 -22.54 -0.39
CA ASN A 251 -4.90 -21.58 0.70
C ASN A 251 -3.46 -21.12 0.99
N ILE A 252 -3.19 -19.81 1.02
CA ILE A 252 -1.91 -19.31 1.56
C ILE A 252 -1.84 -19.76 3.01
N SER A 253 -1.04 -20.79 3.30
CA SER A 253 -0.81 -21.20 4.68
C SER A 253 -0.11 -20.05 5.42
N ASN A 254 -0.42 -19.84 6.70
CA ASN A 254 0.29 -18.86 7.53
C ASN A 254 1.83 -19.06 7.49
N SER A 255 2.29 -20.28 7.23
CA SER A 255 3.70 -20.62 6.98
C SER A 255 4.21 -20.14 5.62
N GLY A 256 3.41 -20.26 4.55
CA GLY A 256 3.72 -19.69 3.23
C GLY A 256 3.84 -18.18 3.28
N TYR A 257 2.87 -17.50 3.91
CA TYR A 257 2.93 -16.05 4.13
C TYR A 257 4.19 -15.61 4.87
N ARG A 258 4.57 -16.34 5.94
CA ARG A 258 5.79 -16.03 6.69
C ARG A 258 7.08 -16.35 5.93
N LYS A 259 7.05 -17.31 5.01
CA LYS A 259 8.22 -17.66 4.19
C LYS A 259 8.50 -16.59 3.14
N GLU A 260 7.44 -16.00 2.59
CA GLU A 260 7.49 -15.08 1.46
C GLU A 260 7.58 -13.61 1.91
N TRP A 261 6.80 -13.20 2.93
CA TRP A 261 6.77 -11.81 3.43
C TRP A 261 7.30 -11.64 4.86
N GLY A 262 7.85 -12.69 5.47
CA GLY A 262 8.30 -12.66 6.87
C GLY A 262 9.47 -11.72 7.16
N HIS A 263 10.21 -11.27 6.14
CA HIS A 263 11.34 -10.36 6.28
C HIS A 263 10.93 -8.88 6.41
N ILE A 264 9.74 -8.51 5.91
CA ILE A 264 9.18 -7.15 6.00
C ILE A 264 8.26 -7.03 7.24
N TYR A 265 7.89 -8.16 7.85
CA TYR A 265 7.07 -8.22 9.05
C TYR A 265 7.93 -8.23 10.32
N GLU A 266 8.10 -7.07 10.96
CA GLU A 266 8.54 -7.05 12.36
C GLU A 266 7.45 -7.71 13.22
N LYS A 267 7.83 -8.76 13.96
CA LYS A 267 6.90 -9.40 14.90
C LYS A 267 6.40 -8.33 15.87
N PRO A 268 5.07 -8.23 16.11
CA PRO A 268 4.54 -7.30 17.09
C PRO A 268 5.25 -7.52 18.44
N GLY A 269 5.86 -6.46 18.97
CA GLY A 269 6.54 -6.49 20.27
C GLY A 269 5.62 -6.96 21.39
N PHE A 270 6.17 -7.26 22.57
CA PHE A 270 5.43 -7.79 23.71
C PHE A 270 4.14 -7.01 24.02
N PHE A 271 4.19 -5.68 23.97
CA PHE A 271 3.03 -4.82 24.19
C PHE A 271 1.96 -4.89 23.08
N ALA A 272 2.33 -5.14 21.83
CA ALA A 272 1.37 -5.36 20.75
C ALA A 272 0.70 -6.74 20.83
N ARG A 273 1.43 -7.77 21.29
CA ARG A 273 0.86 -9.10 21.59
C ARG A 273 -0.08 -9.07 22.79
N LEU A 274 0.23 -8.26 23.81
CA LEU A 274 -0.64 -8.02 24.97
C LEU A 274 -1.93 -7.29 24.57
N LYS A 275 -1.87 -6.27 23.70
CA LYS A 275 -3.06 -5.61 23.13
C LYS A 275 -3.90 -6.58 22.27
N ALA A 276 -3.25 -7.40 21.45
CA ALA A 276 -3.93 -8.44 20.67
C ALA A 276 -4.58 -9.53 21.54
N PHE A 277 -3.99 -9.83 22.70
CA PHE A 277 -4.58 -10.72 23.71
C PHE A 277 -5.86 -10.13 24.30
N PHE A 278 -5.91 -8.83 24.62
CA PHE A 278 -7.14 -8.18 25.09
C PHE A 278 -8.22 -8.07 24.01
N LEU A 279 -7.84 -7.89 22.73
CA LEU A 279 -8.76 -8.03 21.59
C LEU A 279 -9.33 -9.46 21.45
N ARG A 280 -8.60 -10.48 21.91
CA ARG A 280 -9.01 -11.89 21.87
C ARG A 280 -9.97 -12.28 23.00
N VAL A 281 -10.08 -11.44 24.04
CA VAL A 281 -11.01 -11.59 25.18
C VAL A 281 -12.37 -10.94 24.91
N VAL A 282 -12.58 -10.36 23.72
CA VAL A 282 -13.90 -9.96 23.24
C VAL A 282 -14.76 -11.22 23.01
N PRO A 283 -15.95 -11.33 23.62
CA PRO A 283 -16.80 -12.52 23.48
C PRO A 283 -17.19 -12.72 22.01
N LYS A 284 -17.03 -13.96 21.50
CA LYS A 284 -17.40 -14.35 20.13
C LYS A 284 -18.91 -14.53 19.95
N ILE A 285 -19.76 -13.65 20.50
CA ILE A 285 -21.21 -13.72 20.34
C ILE A 285 -21.84 -12.31 20.25
N GLY A 286 -22.28 -11.92 19.05
CA GLY A 286 -23.24 -10.83 18.73
C GLY A 286 -22.72 -9.68 17.84
N PRO A 287 -23.55 -9.02 16.99
CA PRO A 287 -24.50 -9.56 16.01
C PRO A 287 -23.73 -10.01 14.75
N PHE A 288 -23.65 -11.31 14.53
CA PHE A 288 -23.01 -11.87 13.34
C PHE A 288 -23.78 -11.48 12.07
N SER A 289 -23.23 -10.56 11.29
CA SER A 289 -23.70 -10.32 9.90
C SER A 289 -22.57 -10.00 8.92
N GLY A 290 -21.33 -10.42 9.22
CA GLY A 290 -20.26 -10.53 8.22
C GLY A 290 -20.51 -11.61 7.16
N LEU A 291 -21.73 -12.18 7.14
CA LEU A 291 -22.26 -13.15 6.19
C LEU A 291 -23.60 -12.69 5.58
N ALA A 292 -24.07 -11.46 5.87
CA ALA A 292 -25.30 -10.92 5.30
C ALA A 292 -24.99 -9.99 4.11
N PHE A 293 -24.17 -10.48 3.17
CA PHE A 293 -24.20 -9.97 1.81
C PHE A 293 -25.20 -10.82 1.03
N HIS A 294 -25.87 -10.22 0.06
CA HIS A 294 -26.71 -10.96 -0.88
C HIS A 294 -25.85 -11.23 -2.12
N PRO A 295 -25.87 -12.44 -2.69
CA PRO A 295 -25.30 -12.64 -4.02
C PRO A 295 -25.86 -11.58 -4.99
N PRO A 296 -25.03 -11.05 -5.91
CA PRO A 296 -25.52 -10.20 -6.98
C PRO A 296 -26.71 -10.84 -7.69
N THR A 297 -27.73 -10.05 -8.02
CA THR A 297 -28.79 -10.51 -8.94
C THR A 297 -28.23 -10.55 -10.36
N PRO A 298 -28.79 -11.33 -11.31
CA PRO A 298 -28.28 -11.37 -12.69
C PRO A 298 -28.18 -9.98 -13.37
N ALA A 299 -29.12 -9.07 -13.07
CA ALA A 299 -29.06 -7.70 -13.58
C ALA A 299 -27.89 -6.89 -12.99
N VAL A 300 -27.54 -7.16 -11.73
CA VAL A 300 -26.42 -6.51 -11.02
C VAL A 300 -25.08 -7.11 -11.44
N GLU A 301 -25.02 -8.42 -11.67
CA GLU A 301 -23.87 -9.11 -12.27
C GLU A 301 -23.57 -8.58 -13.68
N GLN A 302 -24.59 -8.46 -14.54
CA GLN A 302 -24.41 -7.87 -15.86
C GLN A 302 -23.93 -6.41 -15.79
N MET A 303 -24.45 -5.62 -14.84
CA MET A 303 -24.01 -4.25 -14.60
C MET A 303 -22.54 -4.20 -14.18
N TYR A 304 -22.13 -5.10 -13.29
CA TYR A 304 -20.73 -5.25 -12.89
C TYR A 304 -19.82 -5.60 -14.08
N MET A 305 -20.17 -6.61 -14.88
CA MET A 305 -19.36 -7.00 -16.05
C MET A 305 -19.24 -5.88 -17.07
N ASN A 306 -20.30 -5.12 -17.31
CA ASN A 306 -20.24 -3.92 -18.15
C ASN A 306 -19.30 -2.87 -17.55
N SER A 307 -19.40 -2.59 -16.25
CA SER A 307 -18.53 -1.63 -15.58
C SER A 307 -17.06 -2.05 -15.56
N PHE A 308 -16.77 -3.36 -15.52
CA PHE A 308 -15.42 -3.89 -15.63
C PHE A 308 -14.83 -3.61 -17.01
N ASN A 309 -15.60 -3.85 -18.08
CA ASN A 309 -15.15 -3.57 -19.45
C ASN A 309 -14.94 -2.07 -19.67
N GLU A 310 -15.88 -1.22 -19.24
CA GLU A 310 -15.75 0.24 -19.32
C GLU A 310 -14.53 0.75 -18.53
N THR A 311 -14.31 0.21 -17.33
CA THR A 311 -13.11 0.48 -16.52
C THR A 311 -11.83 0.13 -17.27
N LEU A 312 -11.78 -1.06 -17.88
CA LEU A 312 -10.61 -1.54 -18.59
C LEU A 312 -10.32 -0.69 -19.83
N ASP A 313 -11.34 -0.30 -20.59
CA ASP A 313 -11.21 0.58 -21.75
C ASP A 313 -10.78 1.99 -21.34
N HIS A 314 -11.34 2.53 -20.26
CA HIS A 314 -10.93 3.80 -19.68
C HIS A 314 -9.46 3.74 -19.22
N TYR A 315 -9.07 2.71 -18.48
CA TYR A 315 -7.69 2.55 -18.01
C TYR A 315 -6.70 2.41 -19.18
N ARG A 316 -7.03 1.63 -20.21
CA ARG A 316 -6.22 1.53 -21.44
C ARG A 316 -6.06 2.88 -22.13
N ALA A 317 -7.13 3.68 -22.20
CA ALA A 317 -7.05 5.03 -22.76
C ALA A 317 -6.14 5.96 -21.94
N LEU A 318 -6.15 5.85 -20.61
CA LEU A 318 -5.24 6.60 -19.73
C LEU A 318 -3.78 6.14 -19.90
N LEU A 319 -3.53 4.82 -20.00
CA LEU A 319 -2.20 4.29 -20.29
C LEU A 319 -1.66 4.77 -21.64
N LEU A 320 -2.50 4.80 -22.67
CA LEU A 320 -2.14 5.35 -23.97
C LEU A 320 -1.83 6.85 -23.88
N ALA A 321 -2.65 7.62 -23.17
CA ALA A 321 -2.40 9.04 -22.95
C ALA A 321 -1.09 9.27 -22.18
N GLN A 322 -0.75 8.39 -21.24
CA GLN A 322 0.53 8.40 -20.52
C GLN A 322 1.70 8.12 -21.45
N GLN A 323 1.59 7.11 -22.32
CA GLN A 323 2.59 6.79 -23.33
C GLN A 323 2.85 7.98 -24.28
N GLU A 324 1.79 8.70 -24.64
CA GLU A 324 1.83 9.85 -25.54
C GLU A 324 2.14 11.17 -24.81
N HIS A 325 2.53 11.11 -23.54
CA HIS A 325 2.85 12.27 -22.69
C HIS A 325 1.77 13.36 -22.64
N ARG A 326 0.50 12.94 -22.73
CA ARG A 326 -0.69 13.81 -22.70
C ARG A 326 -1.70 13.42 -21.63
N LEU A 327 -1.29 12.58 -20.68
CA LEU A 327 -2.14 12.17 -19.56
C LEU A 327 -2.58 13.41 -18.77
N GLN A 328 -3.89 13.53 -18.59
CA GLN A 328 -4.52 14.52 -17.73
C GLN A 328 -5.51 13.77 -16.85
N LEU A 329 -5.42 13.97 -15.55
CA LEU A 329 -6.31 13.35 -14.57
C LEU A 329 -7.06 14.45 -13.82
N PRO A 330 -8.37 14.61 -14.04
CA PRO A 330 -9.17 15.47 -13.19
C PRO A 330 -9.17 14.94 -11.75
N ASN A 331 -9.36 15.84 -10.78
CA ASN A 331 -9.48 15.46 -9.36
C ASN A 331 -10.91 14.98 -9.06
N ASP A 332 -11.35 13.97 -9.81
CA ASP A 332 -12.66 13.37 -9.67
C ASP A 332 -12.79 12.67 -8.32
N ASN A 333 -13.99 12.73 -7.77
CA ASN A 333 -14.32 12.01 -6.55
C ASN A 333 -14.55 10.55 -6.91
N LEU A 334 -13.67 9.69 -6.42
CA LEU A 334 -13.63 8.26 -6.72
C LEU A 334 -14.91 7.52 -6.31
N ASP A 335 -15.71 8.05 -5.39
CA ASP A 335 -17.02 7.45 -5.07
C ASP A 335 -18.12 7.79 -6.09
N THR A 336 -18.00 8.92 -6.78
CA THR A 336 -19.06 9.42 -7.68
C THR A 336 -18.71 9.34 -9.15
N GLY A 337 -17.44 9.15 -9.50
CA GLY A 337 -16.96 9.15 -10.88
C GLY A 337 -16.78 10.53 -11.51
N ALA A 338 -17.01 11.60 -10.75
CA ALA A 338 -16.97 12.96 -11.27
C ALA A 338 -16.43 13.97 -10.26
N LEU A 339 -16.02 15.14 -10.74
CA LEU A 339 -15.65 16.27 -9.90
C LEU A 339 -16.83 16.71 -9.02
N THR A 340 -16.68 16.55 -7.70
CA THR A 340 -17.66 17.08 -6.74
C THR A 340 -17.31 18.51 -6.34
N GLY A 341 -18.22 19.44 -6.57
CA GLY A 341 -18.04 20.83 -6.12
C GLY A 341 -18.03 20.96 -4.60
N ALA A 342 -17.45 22.05 -4.10
CA ALA A 342 -17.48 22.39 -2.67
C ALA A 342 -18.90 22.31 -2.08
N ALA A 343 -19.02 21.72 -0.88
CA ALA A 343 -20.28 21.48 -0.16
C ALA A 343 -21.28 20.51 -0.81
N THR A 344 -20.91 19.81 -1.89
CA THR A 344 -21.80 18.83 -2.54
C THR A 344 -21.57 17.41 -2.04
N TYR A 345 -20.38 17.10 -1.51
CA TYR A 345 -20.02 15.78 -1.01
C TYR A 345 -19.39 15.86 0.37
N ARG A 346 -20.07 15.27 1.36
CA ARG A 346 -19.74 15.44 2.79
C ARG A 346 -18.33 14.95 3.14
N LEU A 347 -17.90 13.80 2.63
CA LEU A 347 -16.57 13.28 2.95
C LEU A 347 -15.46 14.15 2.33
N ALA A 348 -15.70 14.76 1.17
CA ALA A 348 -14.76 15.72 0.58
C ALA A 348 -14.62 16.95 1.48
N ASP A 349 -15.74 17.54 1.94
CA ASP A 349 -15.71 18.69 2.87
C ASP A 349 -14.94 18.37 4.16
N GLU A 350 -15.24 17.24 4.79
CA GLU A 350 -14.57 16.80 6.02
C GLU A 350 -13.07 16.59 5.79
N THR A 351 -12.68 16.09 4.62
CA THR A 351 -11.29 15.83 4.25
C THR A 351 -10.53 17.11 3.95
N TYR A 352 -11.11 18.02 3.17
CA TYR A 352 -10.57 19.36 2.91
C TYR A 352 -10.36 20.14 4.21
N ALA A 353 -11.34 20.11 5.13
CA ALA A 353 -11.22 20.76 6.43
C ALA A 353 -10.07 20.18 7.27
N LYS A 354 -9.91 18.85 7.26
CA LYS A 354 -8.83 18.18 7.99
C LYS A 354 -7.46 18.41 7.35
N LEU A 355 -7.38 18.48 6.02
CA LEU A 355 -6.16 18.85 5.30
C LEU A 355 -5.72 20.26 5.66
N LEU A 356 -6.64 21.24 5.59
CA LEU A 356 -6.39 22.62 5.99
C LEU A 356 -5.90 22.70 7.44
N ASN A 357 -6.54 21.98 8.36
CA ASN A 357 -6.10 21.93 9.75
C ASN A 357 -4.66 21.39 9.91
N LYS A 358 -4.29 20.34 9.17
CA LYS A 358 -2.96 19.71 9.28
C LYS A 358 -1.84 20.55 8.67
N THR A 359 -2.16 21.36 7.67
CA THR A 359 -1.21 22.26 6.99
C THR A 359 -1.23 23.69 7.56
N SER A 360 -2.20 24.05 8.39
CA SER A 360 -2.31 25.39 8.99
C SER A 360 -1.03 25.79 9.73
N GLY A 361 -0.50 26.97 9.39
CA GLY A 361 0.72 27.53 9.97
C GLY A 361 2.02 26.88 9.47
N LYS A 362 1.95 25.97 8.50
CA LYS A 362 3.12 25.35 7.87
C LYS A 362 3.26 25.84 6.42
N PRO A 363 4.48 25.77 5.84
CA PRO A 363 4.66 25.94 4.40
C PRO A 363 3.79 24.94 3.62
N VAL A 364 3.15 25.42 2.55
CA VAL A 364 2.40 24.60 1.60
C VAL A 364 2.82 24.96 0.18
N SER A 365 2.73 24.01 -0.74
CA SER A 365 2.96 24.28 -2.15
C SER A 365 1.94 25.26 -2.72
N ASP A 366 2.34 26.03 -3.74
CA ASP A 366 1.46 26.96 -4.43
C ASP A 366 0.21 26.28 -5.02
N THR A 367 0.38 25.05 -5.52
CA THR A 367 -0.70 24.24 -6.09
C THR A 367 -1.73 23.88 -5.04
N LEU A 368 -1.29 23.39 -3.87
CA LEU A 368 -2.18 23.07 -2.75
C LEU A 368 -2.85 24.31 -2.18
N ARG A 369 -2.10 25.42 -2.03
CA ARG A 369 -2.66 26.69 -1.54
C ARG A 369 -3.78 27.18 -2.45
N ARG A 370 -3.59 27.16 -3.78
CA ARG A 370 -4.63 27.56 -4.74
C ARG A 370 -5.85 26.66 -4.67
N ASP A 371 -5.65 25.35 -4.57
CA ASP A 371 -6.74 24.38 -4.46
C ASP A 371 -7.58 24.59 -3.20
N LEU A 372 -6.94 24.71 -2.03
CA LEU A 372 -7.62 25.00 -0.76
C LEU A 372 -8.40 26.32 -0.81
N LEU A 373 -7.80 27.39 -1.34
CA LEU A 373 -8.48 28.69 -1.46
C LEU A 373 -9.64 28.65 -2.47
N SER A 374 -9.50 27.88 -3.55
CA SER A 374 -10.56 27.70 -4.55
C SER A 374 -11.72 26.90 -3.99
N TYR A 375 -11.46 25.83 -3.24
CA TYR A 375 -12.50 25.01 -2.61
C TYR A 375 -13.38 25.82 -1.66
N TYR A 376 -12.78 26.77 -0.93
CA TYR A 376 -13.47 27.64 0.03
C TYR A 376 -13.75 29.06 -0.51
N ALA A 377 -13.79 29.26 -1.82
CA ALA A 377 -14.01 30.58 -2.42
C ALA A 377 -15.40 31.17 -2.10
N ASP A 378 -16.42 30.31 -1.98
CA ASP A 378 -17.78 30.69 -1.60
C ASP A 378 -18.13 30.10 -0.22
N LEU A 379 -17.90 30.91 0.82
CA LEU A 379 -18.14 30.54 2.21
C LEU A 379 -19.63 30.47 2.58
N GLU A 380 -20.56 30.90 1.71
CA GLU A 380 -22.01 30.81 1.96
C GLU A 380 -22.55 29.39 1.75
N LYS A 381 -21.83 28.57 0.97
CA LYS A 381 -22.19 27.17 0.73
C LYS A 381 -22.39 26.34 2.01
N PRO A 382 -23.25 25.30 1.97
CA PRO A 382 -23.61 24.51 3.14
C PRO A 382 -22.56 23.45 3.49
N PHE A 383 -21.30 23.85 3.70
CA PHE A 383 -20.21 22.93 4.04
C PHE A 383 -20.55 22.04 5.23
N ALA A 384 -20.12 20.77 5.21
CA ALA A 384 -20.35 19.82 6.29
C ALA A 384 -19.91 20.36 7.67
N THR A 385 -18.82 21.13 7.72
CA THR A 385 -18.29 21.76 8.93
C THR A 385 -19.23 22.80 9.55
N LYS A 386 -20.15 23.43 8.79
CA LYS A 386 -21.15 24.36 9.33
C LYS A 386 -22.14 23.70 10.30
N ARG A 387 -22.25 22.37 10.28
CA ARG A 387 -23.06 21.62 11.26
C ARG A 387 -22.52 21.75 12.68
N ASN A 388 -21.24 22.13 12.84
CA ASN A 388 -20.62 22.40 14.12
C ASN A 388 -19.97 23.80 14.10
N SER A 389 -20.58 24.73 14.85
CA SER A 389 -20.09 26.11 14.94
C SER A 389 -18.61 26.20 15.34
N LYS A 390 -18.12 25.35 16.24
CA LYS A 390 -16.71 25.37 16.68
C LYS A 390 -15.77 24.98 15.54
N ASP A 391 -16.12 23.94 14.78
CA ASP A 391 -15.30 23.46 13.67
C ASP A 391 -15.32 24.48 12.51
N TRP A 392 -16.46 25.12 12.27
CA TRP A 392 -16.57 26.20 11.29
C TRP A 392 -15.70 27.42 11.64
N HIS A 393 -15.78 27.92 12.88
CA HIS A 393 -14.94 29.05 13.31
C HIS A 393 -13.44 28.72 13.22
N LYS A 394 -13.07 27.48 13.57
CA LYS A 394 -11.69 27.01 13.44
C LYS A 394 -11.24 27.03 11.97
N LEU A 395 -12.05 26.48 11.06
CA LEU A 395 -11.78 26.46 9.62
C LEU A 395 -11.57 27.87 9.07
N ILE A 396 -12.41 28.84 9.43
CA ILE A 396 -12.26 30.24 9.00
C ILE A 396 -10.91 30.82 9.44
N LYS A 397 -10.51 30.59 10.70
CA LYS A 397 -9.21 31.05 11.20
C LYS A 397 -8.04 30.40 10.44
N GLU A 398 -8.15 29.12 10.11
CA GLU A 398 -7.13 28.39 9.35
C GLU A 398 -7.05 28.88 7.89
N LEU A 399 -8.18 29.24 7.28
CA LEU A 399 -8.23 29.88 5.97
C LEU A 399 -7.56 31.26 5.99
N ASP A 400 -7.80 32.08 7.00
CA ASP A 400 -7.15 33.39 7.12
C ASP A 400 -5.65 33.26 7.35
N THR A 401 -5.23 32.22 8.08
CA THR A 401 -3.82 31.83 8.20
C THR A 401 -3.25 31.46 6.83
N LEU A 402 -3.92 30.59 6.07
CA LEU A 402 -3.49 30.16 4.74
C LEU A 402 -3.36 31.34 3.74
N LYS A 403 -4.29 32.30 3.79
CA LYS A 403 -4.23 33.53 2.96
C LYS A 403 -2.98 34.35 3.27
N SER A 404 -2.59 34.39 4.54
CA SER A 404 -1.47 35.17 5.06
C SER A 404 -0.11 34.46 4.94
N THR A 405 -0.10 33.13 4.80
CA THR A 405 1.13 32.35 4.60
C THR A 405 1.68 32.57 3.19
N PRO A 406 2.96 32.99 3.04
CA PRO A 406 3.62 33.06 1.75
C PRO A 406 3.63 31.67 1.08
N ALA A 407 3.28 31.64 -0.20
CA ALA A 407 3.40 30.42 -0.99
C ALA A 407 4.89 30.13 -1.22
N VAL A 408 5.35 28.92 -0.90
CA VAL A 408 6.77 28.56 -1.09
C VAL A 408 6.91 27.94 -2.47
N GLY A 409 7.60 28.66 -3.36
CA GLY A 409 8.12 28.09 -4.60
C GLY A 409 9.00 26.89 -4.25
N MET A 410 8.67 25.72 -4.79
CA MET A 410 9.18 24.42 -4.37
C MET A 410 10.72 24.35 -4.41
N SER A 411 11.38 24.66 -3.28
CA SER A 411 12.68 24.10 -2.95
C SER A 411 12.42 22.93 -2.03
N LEU A 412 12.56 21.71 -2.55
CA LEU A 412 12.51 20.50 -1.75
C LEU A 412 13.42 20.66 -0.52
N PRO A 413 13.00 20.19 0.67
CA PRO A 413 13.97 19.90 1.71
C PRO A 413 14.96 18.90 1.11
N ILE A 414 16.23 19.31 1.00
CA ILE A 414 17.34 18.37 0.91
C ILE A 414 17.19 17.48 2.13
N GLU A 415 16.94 16.18 1.87
CA GLU A 415 17.04 15.07 2.80
C GLU A 415 16.74 15.41 4.27
N SER A 416 15.56 15.01 4.76
CA SER A 416 15.40 14.72 6.20
C SER A 416 16.63 13.94 6.65
N PRO A 417 17.32 14.36 7.74
CA PRO A 417 18.65 13.88 8.05
C PRO A 417 18.64 12.36 8.10
N HIS A 418 19.25 11.76 7.10
CA HIS A 418 19.68 10.39 7.11
C HIS A 418 20.49 10.19 8.39
N LEU A 419 19.90 9.53 9.39
CA LEU A 419 20.66 8.73 10.34
C LEU A 419 21.25 7.54 9.58
N SER A 420 22.11 7.79 8.59
CA SER A 420 22.79 6.75 7.82
C SER A 420 24.09 7.27 7.24
N ALA A 421 25.17 7.00 7.97
CA ALA A 421 26.51 6.67 7.47
C ALA A 421 27.43 6.60 8.68
N PHE A 422 27.43 7.65 9.50
CA PHE A 422 28.33 7.77 10.65
C PHE A 422 28.07 6.71 11.75
N PHE A 423 26.81 6.46 12.11
CA PHE A 423 26.47 5.44 13.12
C PHE A 423 26.69 4.01 12.63
N ILE A 424 26.44 3.74 11.35
CA ILE A 424 26.71 2.41 10.75
C ILE A 424 28.23 2.21 10.62
N GLN A 425 28.97 3.28 10.28
CA GLN A 425 30.42 3.26 10.16
C GLN A 425 31.09 3.11 11.55
N GLU A 426 30.59 3.78 12.58
CA GLU A 426 31.10 3.61 13.96
C GLU A 426 30.72 2.26 14.58
N PHE A 427 29.50 1.78 14.34
CA PHE A 427 29.10 0.44 14.78
C PHE A 427 29.94 -0.65 14.09
N ARG A 428 30.27 -0.47 12.81
CA ARG A 428 31.13 -1.39 12.05
C ARG A 428 32.61 -1.27 12.46
N ARG A 429 33.10 -0.05 12.81
CA ARG A 429 34.43 0.16 13.41
C ARG A 429 34.55 -0.47 14.79
N SER A 430 33.50 -0.43 15.61
CA SER A 430 33.51 -1.05 16.94
C SER A 430 33.58 -2.57 16.82
N GLN A 431 32.79 -3.15 15.91
CA GLN A 431 32.80 -4.60 15.64
C GLN A 431 34.15 -5.11 15.09
N LEU A 432 34.84 -4.32 14.26
CA LEU A 432 36.16 -4.68 13.71
C LEU A 432 37.30 -4.53 14.74
N ARG A 433 37.20 -3.55 15.66
CA ARG A 433 38.13 -3.41 16.79
C ARG A 433 37.98 -4.54 17.80
N ASP A 434 36.75 -5.00 18.06
CA ASP A 434 36.49 -6.17 18.91
C ASP A 434 37.02 -7.49 18.31
N GLN A 435 37.33 -7.50 17.01
CA GLN A 435 37.94 -8.63 16.29
C GLN A 435 39.46 -8.46 16.06
N GLY A 436 40.08 -7.43 16.64
CA GLY A 436 41.54 -7.22 16.60
C GLY A 436 42.09 -6.64 15.29
N VAL A 437 41.24 -6.02 14.46
CA VAL A 437 41.66 -5.40 13.18
C VAL A 437 42.03 -3.93 13.41
N GLU A 438 43.29 -3.55 13.12
CA GLU A 438 43.74 -2.14 13.14
C GLU A 438 43.29 -1.41 11.86
N ILE A 439 42.78 -0.19 12.01
CA ILE A 439 42.28 0.66 10.91
C ILE A 439 43.11 1.94 10.90
N GLU A 440 43.87 2.20 9.82
CA GLU A 440 44.65 3.43 9.64
C GLU A 440 43.92 4.39 8.66
N GLU A 441 43.79 5.67 9.03
CA GLU A 441 43.07 6.66 8.22
C GLU A 441 43.99 7.35 7.19
N CYS A 442 43.60 7.33 5.91
CA CYS A 442 44.31 8.07 4.86
C CYS A 442 43.63 9.44 4.59
N PRO A 443 44.31 10.60 4.74
CA PRO A 443 43.63 11.91 4.79
C PRO A 443 43.11 12.47 3.46
N ARG A 444 43.18 11.74 2.34
CA ARG A 444 42.86 12.28 0.99
C ARG A 444 41.57 11.80 0.34
N PHE A 445 40.81 10.89 0.95
CA PHE A 445 39.49 10.48 0.45
C PHE A 445 38.52 10.26 1.60
N LEU A 446 37.65 11.25 1.88
CA LEU A 446 36.50 11.03 2.76
C LEU A 446 35.45 10.20 2.01
N GLY A 447 35.30 8.91 2.36
CA GLY A 447 34.15 8.10 1.96
C GLY A 447 34.41 6.69 1.41
N LEU A 448 35.66 6.25 1.21
CA LEU A 448 35.95 4.86 0.82
C LEU A 448 36.73 4.12 1.92
N LEU A 449 36.23 2.96 2.34
CA LEU A 449 36.95 2.02 3.18
C LEU A 449 37.89 1.19 2.28
N VAL A 450 39.20 1.32 2.45
CA VAL A 450 40.18 0.38 1.89
C VAL A 450 40.48 -0.64 2.99
N ILE A 451 40.17 -1.92 2.74
CA ILE A 451 40.58 -3.02 3.63
C ILE A 451 41.83 -3.61 3.00
N GLU A 452 43.00 -3.38 3.59
CA GLU A 452 44.20 -4.15 3.27
C GLU A 452 44.20 -5.44 4.10
N GLU A 453 44.29 -6.58 3.41
CA GLU A 453 44.49 -7.88 4.04
C GLU A 453 45.97 -8.00 4.44
N VAL A 454 46.32 -7.69 5.69
CA VAL A 454 47.67 -7.93 6.21
C VAL A 454 47.79 -9.39 6.62
N THR A 455 48.13 -10.26 5.66
CA THR A 455 48.67 -11.58 5.99
C THR A 455 50.08 -11.42 6.57
N ALA A 456 50.22 -11.64 7.87
CA ALA A 456 51.52 -11.76 8.53
C ALA A 456 52.26 -13.02 8.03
N ALA A 457 52.98 -12.91 6.91
CA ALA A 457 53.93 -13.91 6.47
C ALA A 457 55.29 -13.68 7.16
N ARG A 458 55.84 -14.75 7.74
CA ARG A 458 57.15 -14.81 8.40
C ARG A 458 58.25 -14.15 7.56
N LYS A 459 59.14 -13.42 8.26
CA LYS A 459 60.43 -12.93 7.75
C LYS A 459 61.16 -13.99 6.90
N GLY A 460 61.34 -13.67 5.62
CA GLY A 460 62.29 -14.29 4.71
C GLY A 460 62.83 -13.21 3.79
N SER A 461 64.14 -13.06 3.76
CA SER A 461 64.90 -12.06 3.00
C SER A 461 64.69 -12.15 1.49
N ASN A 462 64.29 -11.05 0.86
CA ASN A 462 64.86 -10.44 -0.36
C ASN A 462 63.79 -9.61 -1.09
N GLY A 463 64.13 -8.36 -1.38
CA GLY A 463 63.19 -7.33 -1.80
C GLY A 463 62.71 -7.43 -3.24
N PHE A 464 61.58 -6.78 -3.52
CA PHE A 464 61.23 -6.21 -4.82
C PHE A 464 60.13 -5.14 -4.62
N SER A 465 60.25 -4.00 -5.32
CA SER A 465 59.25 -2.92 -5.36
C SER A 465 58.05 -3.30 -6.24
N PRO A 466 56.80 -2.96 -5.87
CA PRO A 466 55.70 -2.94 -6.82
C PRO A 466 55.48 -1.54 -7.40
N THR A 467 55.41 -1.51 -8.73
CA THR A 467 55.06 -0.35 -9.55
C THR A 467 53.54 -0.13 -9.49
N ILE A 468 53.08 1.09 -9.22
CA ILE A 468 51.65 1.46 -9.28
C ILE A 468 51.25 1.60 -10.77
N ARG A 469 50.28 0.79 -11.22
CA ARG A 469 49.51 1.07 -12.43
C ARG A 469 48.06 1.33 -12.04
N HIS A 470 47.56 2.52 -12.39
CA HIS A 470 46.13 2.82 -12.37
C HIS A 470 45.48 2.24 -13.63
N ASN A 471 44.41 1.47 -13.45
CA ASN A 471 43.42 1.22 -14.49
C ASN A 471 42.04 1.44 -13.87
N PRO A 472 41.15 2.25 -14.47
CA PRO A 472 39.77 2.37 -14.02
C PRO A 472 39.01 1.13 -14.53
N ILE A 473 38.43 0.37 -13.61
CA ILE A 473 37.47 -0.69 -13.95
C ILE A 473 36.11 -0.24 -13.43
N ASP A 474 35.25 0.12 -14.37
CA ASP A 474 33.80 0.13 -14.23
C ASP A 474 33.30 -1.30 -13.95
N GLY A 475 32.39 -1.41 -12.98
CA GLY A 475 31.55 -2.59 -12.74
C GLY A 475 32.22 -3.74 -11.99
N PHE A 476 31.67 -4.12 -10.83
CA PHE A 476 31.02 -5.43 -10.69
C PHE A 476 30.30 -5.60 -9.34
N GLN A 477 29.24 -6.39 -9.41
CA GLN A 477 28.66 -7.17 -8.32
C GLN A 477 29.74 -7.80 -7.42
N ALA A 478 29.49 -7.82 -6.11
CA ALA A 478 30.12 -8.77 -5.20
C ALA A 478 29.04 -9.44 -4.36
N SER A 479 28.48 -10.51 -4.90
CA SER A 479 27.73 -11.53 -4.16
C SER A 479 28.68 -12.29 -3.24
N LEU A 480 28.48 -12.23 -1.93
CA LEU A 480 29.23 -13.01 -0.95
C LEU A 480 28.54 -14.36 -0.71
N LEU A 481 29.13 -15.43 -1.25
CA LEU A 481 28.84 -16.83 -0.96
C LEU A 481 29.51 -17.21 0.37
N ILE A 482 28.74 -17.51 1.42
CA ILE A 482 29.28 -18.14 2.64
C ILE A 482 29.17 -19.66 2.49
N LYS A 483 30.33 -20.31 2.33
CA LYS A 483 30.49 -21.76 2.39
C LYS A 483 30.69 -22.14 3.86
N VAL A 484 29.70 -22.80 4.47
CA VAL A 484 29.85 -23.39 5.82
C VAL A 484 30.42 -24.80 5.65
N GLU A 485 31.74 -24.94 5.80
CA GLU A 485 32.37 -26.25 6.00
C GLU A 485 32.38 -26.62 7.49
N LYS A 486 32.00 -27.87 7.78
CA LYS A 486 31.87 -28.48 9.10
C LYS A 486 33.13 -28.25 9.96
N LEU A 487 32.93 -27.82 11.21
CA LEU A 487 33.95 -27.95 12.26
C LEU A 487 33.52 -28.97 13.30
N ASP A 488 34.47 -29.85 13.55
CA ASP A 488 34.51 -31.08 14.32
C ASP A 488 34.45 -30.80 15.83
N TRP A 489 33.60 -31.52 16.57
CA TRP A 489 33.49 -31.43 18.03
C TRP A 489 34.40 -32.47 18.71
N GLY A 490 35.71 -32.30 18.52
CA GLY A 490 36.75 -33.14 19.12
C GLY A 490 37.70 -32.33 19.98
N SER A 491 37.92 -32.82 21.21
CA SER A 491 38.98 -32.45 22.17
C SER A 491 38.87 -31.13 22.93
N MET A 492 38.21 -31.18 24.09
CA MET A 492 38.75 -30.58 25.32
C MET A 492 38.11 -31.26 26.55
N LEU A 493 38.64 -32.44 26.91
CA LEU A 493 38.53 -33.03 28.23
C LEU A 493 39.93 -33.41 28.71
N ASP A 494 40.10 -33.26 30.03
CA ASP A 494 41.17 -33.74 30.91
C ASP A 494 42.45 -32.88 31.08
N ASN A 495 42.44 -32.12 32.18
CA ASN A 495 43.13 -32.50 33.44
C ASN A 495 42.48 -31.74 34.61
N LYS A 496 41.66 -32.33 35.49
CA LYS A 496 41.94 -33.23 36.65
C LYS A 496 42.72 -32.61 37.82
N SER A 497 42.04 -32.44 38.96
CA SER A 497 42.23 -33.18 40.24
C SER A 497 41.25 -32.64 41.32
N ASP A 498 40.31 -33.45 41.82
CA ASP A 498 40.29 -34.22 43.11
C ASP A 498 40.02 -33.33 44.36
N GLY A 499 39.21 -33.63 45.39
CA GLY A 499 38.35 -34.73 45.89
C GLY A 499 37.40 -34.09 46.94
N HIS A 500 36.41 -34.71 47.60
CA HIS A 500 36.30 -36.02 48.24
C HIS A 500 34.82 -36.37 48.49
N ALA A 501 34.57 -37.68 48.54
CA ALA A 501 33.30 -38.31 48.90
C ALA A 501 33.06 -38.37 50.43
N ARG A 502 31.80 -38.23 50.83
CA ARG A 502 30.99 -39.28 51.46
C ARG A 502 29.51 -38.96 51.34
#